data_AF-A0A7W1XYV0-F1
#
_entry.id   AF-A0A7W1XYV0-F1
#
_cell.length_a   1.000
_cell.length_b   1.000
_cell.length_c   1.000
_cell.angle_alpha   90.00
_cell.angle_beta   90.00
_cell.angle_gamma   90.00
#
_symmetry.space_group_name_H-M   'P 1'
#
loop_
_entity.id
_entity.type
_entity.pdbx_description
1 polymer ?
#
loop_
_entity_poly.entity_id
_entity_poly.type
_entity_poly.pdbx_seq_one_letter_code
_entity_poly.pdbx_strand_id
1 'polypeptide(L)'
;MVRSNDASSESGFTLIELLVVLSILTMVLGMSVSVFRSFGEGQSLEIAASQVSTAVRAARNWSVSTGMPSRVMVDPDNRTVTAYGFSTVAAWDFESLSGEPANTPLPQGLAVAGAFRQKAEVTGHVEAASGSVGSGILCVNDGAALQAEWQPRYDVHRGFSVEAWVQFWQPPWNIEDGIEPSGGFSDPRREMRMAIMSLPGSFEVGLLGDGSVYLEIGDPKGDIDAPFFRAQTESRRIIADRWSHVRAAFDGVDITIEVDGVAVDWYPEGFEWIVPEDWPPLPDVIARVDSDLYISHPARFFMGGLDQIVLRSATDPEVVELPDNVELLGAPQMIYLSGNGSLDSLEHDLPVVIHIAEVGDLVQLEQVDGTSVAGESFRDQMNRKKQERQDQQDRVEDAFGSPIGDLMSHLEDWQADSGNGDEVEDIYLLPLSPGIHFGIGDVDEHTVLRLHNIVVDLTGAIRG
;
A
#
# COMPACT_ATOMS: atom_id res chain seq x y z
N MET A 1 -12.54 11.76 98.82
CA MET A 1 -11.39 11.29 98.01
C MET A 1 -11.50 11.94 96.64
N VAL A 2 -10.35 12.31 96.09
CA VAL A 2 -10.11 13.48 95.22
C VAL A 2 -10.69 13.35 93.82
N ARG A 3 -11.33 14.41 93.33
CA ARG A 3 -11.54 14.72 91.91
C ARG A 3 -10.35 15.55 91.44
N SER A 4 -9.68 15.11 90.38
CA SER A 4 -8.82 15.95 89.55
C SER A 4 -9.19 15.68 88.10
N ASN A 5 -10.05 16.53 87.54
CA ASN A 5 -10.16 16.69 86.10
C ASN A 5 -8.88 17.40 85.66
N ASP A 6 -8.03 16.71 84.91
CA ASP A 6 -7.02 17.37 84.10
C ASP A 6 -7.75 18.26 83.09
N ALA A 7 -7.60 19.57 83.26
CA ALA A 7 -7.97 20.54 82.25
C ALA A 7 -6.97 20.38 81.11
N SER A 8 -7.40 19.71 80.04
CA SER A 8 -6.73 19.76 78.75
C SER A 8 -6.62 21.22 78.31
N SER A 9 -5.38 21.72 78.27
CA SER A 9 -5.03 22.99 77.65
C SER A 9 -5.48 22.97 76.19
N GLU A 10 -6.61 23.62 75.89
CA GLU A 10 -6.98 23.96 74.51
C GLU A 10 -5.99 25.01 74.01
N SER A 11 -4.93 24.56 73.34
CA SER A 11 -4.01 25.42 72.61
C SER A 11 -4.75 25.96 71.38
N GLY A 12 -5.30 27.17 71.49
CA GLY A 12 -5.85 27.89 70.35
C GLY A 12 -4.73 28.19 69.34
N PHE A 13 -4.89 27.71 68.11
CA PHE A 13 -4.01 28.05 66.99
C PHE A 13 -3.96 29.56 66.80
N THR A 14 -2.76 30.11 66.72
CA THR A 14 -2.61 31.55 66.51
C THR A 14 -2.97 31.90 65.07
N LEU A 15 -3.55 33.09 64.86
CA LEU A 15 -3.95 33.55 63.52
C LEU A 15 -2.76 33.53 62.53
N ILE A 16 -1.55 33.77 63.04
CA ILE A 16 -0.31 33.73 62.26
C ILE A 16 0.08 32.31 61.86
N GLU A 17 -0.18 31.31 62.71
CA GLU A 17 0.07 29.90 62.42
C GLU A 17 -0.85 29.38 61.31
N LEU A 18 -2.13 29.76 61.34
CA LEU A 18 -3.06 29.47 60.25
C LEU A 18 -2.65 30.14 58.93
N LEU A 19 -2.15 31.37 58.97
CA LEU A 19 -1.63 32.06 57.78
C LEU A 19 -0.37 31.38 57.21
N VAL A 20 0.54 30.95 58.08
CA VAL A 20 1.75 30.23 57.66
C VAL A 20 1.38 28.89 57.03
N VAL A 21 0.48 28.12 57.65
CA VAL A 21 0.02 26.83 57.10
C VAL A 21 -0.64 27.01 55.74
N LEU A 22 -1.52 28.00 55.59
CA LEU A 22 -2.14 28.29 54.29
C LEU A 22 -1.11 28.73 53.24
N SER A 23 -0.10 29.51 53.63
CA SER A 23 0.97 29.94 52.71
C SER A 23 1.84 28.76 52.24
N ILE A 24 2.14 27.81 53.12
CA ILE A 24 2.87 26.59 52.78
C ILE A 24 2.01 25.71 51.86
N LEU A 25 0.72 25.55 52.18
CA LEU A 25 -0.20 24.77 51.36
C LEU A 25 -0.36 25.36 49.96
N THR A 26 -0.47 26.68 49.80
CA THR A 26 -0.55 27.30 48.46
C THR A 26 0.75 27.18 47.68
N MET A 27 1.91 27.26 48.35
CA MET A 27 3.21 27.03 47.71
C MET A 27 3.33 25.59 47.21
N VAL A 28 2.95 24.62 48.05
CA VAL A 28 2.97 23.19 47.70
C VAL A 28 1.97 22.89 46.56
N LEU A 29 0.77 23.48 46.60
CA LEU A 29 -0.22 23.32 45.52
C LEU A 29 0.29 23.91 44.20
N GLY A 30 0.90 25.11 44.25
CA GLY A 30 1.47 25.77 43.08
C GLY A 30 2.60 24.95 42.43
N MET A 31 3.50 24.40 43.24
CA MET A 31 4.55 23.49 42.75
C MET A 31 3.96 22.19 42.19
N SER A 32 2.92 21.65 42.82
CA SER A 32 2.27 20.41 42.37
C SER A 32 1.64 20.57 40.98
N VAL A 33 0.99 21.70 40.69
CA VAL A 33 0.40 21.98 39.36
C VAL A 33 1.47 22.10 38.27
N SER A 34 2.62 22.70 38.57
CA SER A 34 3.74 22.80 37.62
C SER A 34 4.33 21.43 37.28
N VAL A 35 4.53 20.59 38.31
CA VAL A 35 5.04 19.24 38.14
C VAL A 35 4.04 18.35 37.37
N PHE A 36 2.73 18.51 37.64
CA PHE A 36 1.70 17.75 36.93
C PHE A 36 1.59 18.13 35.44
N ARG A 37 1.86 19.39 35.08
CA ARG A 37 1.93 19.82 33.67
C ARG A 37 3.15 19.25 32.96
N SER A 38 4.34 19.32 33.58
CA SER A 38 5.57 18.80 32.98
C SER A 38 5.58 17.28 32.78
N PHE A 39 4.80 16.52 33.57
CA PHE A 39 4.66 15.07 33.37
C PHE A 39 3.68 14.70 32.24
N GLY A 40 2.74 15.59 31.88
CA GLY A 40 1.78 15.33 30.81
C GLY A 40 2.34 15.54 29.40
N GLU A 41 3.30 16.45 29.26
CA GLU A 41 3.88 16.86 27.97
C GLU A 41 4.76 15.74 27.38
N GLY A 42 5.84 15.33 28.06
CA GLY A 42 6.74 14.28 27.53
C GLY A 42 6.10 12.88 27.34
N GLN A 43 5.02 12.55 28.06
CA GLN A 43 4.28 11.30 27.83
C GLN A 43 3.47 11.33 26.53
N SER A 44 3.00 12.51 26.10
CA SER A 44 2.14 12.63 24.92
C SER A 44 2.91 12.35 23.62
N LEU A 45 4.17 12.80 23.53
CA LEU A 45 5.04 12.55 22.38
C LEU A 45 5.42 11.07 22.24
N GLU A 46 5.77 10.41 23.35
CA GLU A 46 6.10 8.98 23.35
C GLU A 46 4.88 8.13 22.95
N ILE A 47 3.69 8.47 23.46
CA ILE A 47 2.45 7.81 23.09
C ILE A 47 2.15 8.01 21.60
N ALA A 48 2.26 9.24 21.09
CA ALA A 48 2.07 9.56 19.68
C ALA A 48 3.00 8.74 18.78
N ALA A 49 4.29 8.68 19.11
CA ALA A 49 5.27 7.89 18.36
C ALA A 49 5.00 6.38 18.43
N SER A 50 4.55 5.88 19.58
CA SER A 50 4.13 4.49 19.71
C SER A 50 2.89 4.18 18.86
N GLN A 51 1.95 5.13 18.73
CA GLN A 51 0.78 4.97 17.87
C GLN A 51 1.18 4.97 16.38
N VAL A 52 2.01 5.91 15.95
CA VAL A 52 2.57 5.94 14.57
C VAL A 52 3.33 4.65 14.27
N SER A 53 4.17 4.19 15.19
CA SER A 53 4.85 2.90 15.08
C SER A 53 3.88 1.73 14.96
N THR A 54 2.71 1.80 15.59
CA THR A 54 1.69 0.73 15.54
C THR A 54 1.03 0.70 14.18
N ALA A 55 0.66 1.86 13.62
CA ALA A 55 0.11 1.96 12.27
C ALA A 55 1.08 1.43 11.20
N VAL A 56 2.37 1.80 11.27
CA VAL A 56 3.40 1.27 10.35
C VAL A 56 3.55 -0.24 10.49
N ARG A 57 3.49 -0.77 11.73
CA ARG A 57 3.52 -2.22 11.96
C ARG A 57 2.28 -2.92 11.41
N ALA A 58 1.11 -2.29 11.50
CA ALA A 58 -0.11 -2.83 10.93
C ALA A 58 0.01 -2.98 9.41
N ALA A 59 0.43 -1.92 8.70
CA ALA A 59 0.72 -1.97 7.26
C ALA A 59 1.70 -3.09 6.93
N ARG A 60 2.82 -3.19 7.66
CA ARG A 60 3.81 -4.25 7.47
C ARG A 60 3.24 -5.65 7.69
N ASN A 61 2.44 -5.83 8.73
CA ASN A 61 1.82 -7.11 9.04
C ASN A 61 0.83 -7.52 7.96
N TRP A 62 0.07 -6.58 7.38
CA TRP A 62 -0.76 -6.84 6.21
C TRP A 62 0.08 -7.28 5.02
N SER A 63 1.18 -6.59 4.72
CA SER A 63 2.08 -7.03 3.64
C SER A 63 2.58 -8.45 3.84
N VAL A 64 3.19 -8.73 4.99
CA VAL A 64 3.76 -10.06 5.29
C VAL A 64 2.71 -11.17 5.27
N SER A 65 1.51 -10.89 5.80
CA SER A 65 0.45 -11.90 5.89
C SER A 65 -0.26 -12.17 4.57
N THR A 66 -0.31 -11.18 3.67
CA THR A 66 -1.03 -11.29 2.40
C THR A 66 -0.14 -11.45 1.18
N GLY A 67 1.15 -11.13 1.28
CA GLY A 67 2.07 -10.99 0.15
C GLY A 67 1.82 -9.74 -0.70
N MET A 68 0.92 -8.84 -0.27
CA MET A 68 0.56 -7.63 -1.01
C MET A 68 1.39 -6.42 -0.56
N PRO A 69 1.72 -5.50 -1.47
CA PRO A 69 2.19 -4.19 -1.06
C PRO A 69 1.19 -3.51 -0.11
N SER A 70 1.68 -2.66 0.77
CA SER A 70 0.86 -1.84 1.68
C SER A 70 1.44 -0.43 1.75
N ARG A 71 0.62 0.53 2.17
CA ARG A 71 0.98 1.96 2.10
C ARG A 71 0.76 2.62 3.45
N VAL A 72 1.60 3.60 3.78
CA VAL A 72 1.40 4.47 4.95
C VAL A 72 1.42 5.91 4.48
N MET A 73 0.31 6.61 4.63
CA MET A 73 0.23 8.05 4.42
C MET A 73 0.57 8.77 5.72
N VAL A 74 1.53 9.68 5.67
CA VAL A 74 1.83 10.62 6.74
C VAL A 74 1.32 11.98 6.28
N ASP A 75 0.34 12.54 6.99
CA ASP A 75 -0.29 13.81 6.66
C ASP A 75 -0.07 14.82 7.80
N PRO A 76 0.95 15.69 7.65
CA PRO A 76 1.23 16.74 8.62
C PRO A 76 0.13 17.78 8.79
N ASP A 77 -0.60 18.10 7.72
CA ASP A 77 -1.62 19.15 7.73
C ASP A 77 -2.83 18.70 8.55
N ASN A 78 -3.20 17.42 8.44
CA ASN A 78 -4.29 16.82 9.21
C ASN A 78 -3.83 16.16 10.52
N ARG A 79 -2.52 16.10 10.79
CA ARG A 79 -1.91 15.41 11.93
C ARG A 79 -2.31 13.94 12.01
N THR A 80 -2.38 13.27 10.85
CA THR A 80 -2.78 11.87 10.77
C THR A 80 -1.71 11.00 10.15
N VAL A 81 -1.61 9.76 10.64
CA VAL A 81 -0.88 8.69 9.99
C VAL A 81 -1.86 7.59 9.66
N THR A 82 -1.97 7.25 8.38
CA THR A 82 -2.97 6.31 7.88
C THR A 82 -2.29 5.13 7.22
N ALA A 83 -2.52 3.93 7.74
CA ALA A 83 -2.03 2.68 7.17
C ALA A 83 -3.11 2.02 6.30
N TYR A 84 -2.72 1.61 5.10
CA TYR A 84 -3.56 0.92 4.12
C TYR A 84 -2.96 -0.46 3.83
N GLY A 85 -3.82 -1.45 3.62
CA GLY A 85 -3.39 -2.79 3.22
C GLY A 85 -4.54 -3.63 2.69
N PHE A 86 -4.26 -4.91 2.52
CA PHE A 86 -5.23 -5.89 2.04
C PHE A 86 -5.49 -6.96 3.09
N SER A 87 -6.66 -7.58 3.00
CA SER A 87 -6.99 -8.79 3.76
C SER A 87 -7.57 -9.85 2.83
N THR A 88 -7.19 -11.11 3.03
CA THR A 88 -7.75 -12.21 2.24
C THR A 88 -9.19 -12.49 2.67
N VAL A 89 -10.11 -12.36 1.72
CA VAL A 89 -11.55 -12.53 1.95
C VAL A 89 -12.11 -13.79 1.32
N ALA A 90 -11.44 -14.32 0.30
CA ALA A 90 -11.76 -15.60 -0.31
C ALA A 90 -10.52 -16.28 -0.88
N ALA A 91 -10.48 -17.61 -0.86
CA ALA A 91 -9.45 -18.38 -1.56
C ALA A 91 -9.93 -19.79 -1.90
N TRP A 92 -9.55 -20.31 -3.07
CA TRP A 92 -9.82 -21.67 -3.51
C TRP A 92 -8.55 -22.28 -4.09
N ASP A 93 -8.06 -23.33 -3.42
CA ASP A 93 -6.90 -24.13 -3.84
C ASP A 93 -7.30 -25.41 -4.58
N PHE A 94 -8.60 -25.71 -4.66
CA PHE A 94 -9.16 -26.90 -5.31
C PHE A 94 -8.66 -28.26 -4.79
N GLU A 95 -7.97 -28.29 -3.64
CA GLU A 95 -7.41 -29.52 -3.06
C GLU A 95 -8.50 -30.49 -2.59
N SER A 96 -9.74 -30.01 -2.41
CA SER A 96 -10.90 -30.88 -2.18
C SER A 96 -11.22 -31.81 -3.35
N LEU A 97 -10.70 -31.52 -4.55
CA LEU A 97 -10.83 -32.34 -5.75
C LEU A 97 -9.66 -33.34 -5.88
N SER A 98 -8.73 -33.37 -4.92
CA SER A 98 -7.62 -34.31 -4.93
C SER A 98 -8.13 -35.76 -4.95
N GLY A 99 -7.75 -36.49 -6.00
CA GLY A 99 -8.18 -37.87 -6.24
C GLY A 99 -9.23 -38.03 -7.34
N GLU A 100 -9.87 -36.94 -7.79
CA GLU A 100 -10.63 -36.97 -9.04
C GLU A 100 -9.67 -37.14 -10.23
N PRO A 101 -9.96 -38.03 -11.20
CA PRO A 101 -9.13 -38.16 -12.38
C PRO A 101 -9.16 -36.88 -13.21
N ALA A 102 -8.01 -36.47 -13.76
CA ALA A 102 -7.96 -35.32 -14.64
C ALA A 102 -8.91 -35.46 -15.85
N ASN A 103 -9.47 -34.34 -16.29
CA ASN A 103 -10.48 -34.23 -17.35
C ASN A 103 -11.78 -35.00 -17.04
N THR A 104 -12.12 -35.09 -15.75
CA THR A 104 -13.42 -35.64 -15.31
C THR A 104 -14.40 -34.51 -15.06
N PRO A 105 -15.55 -34.47 -15.74
CA PRO A 105 -16.60 -33.48 -15.48
C PRO A 105 -17.10 -33.56 -14.05
N LEU A 106 -17.07 -32.40 -13.38
CA LEU A 106 -17.61 -32.24 -12.04
C LEU A 106 -19.15 -32.15 -12.11
N PRO A 107 -19.88 -32.78 -11.18
CA PRO A 107 -21.33 -32.64 -11.12
C PRO A 107 -21.76 -31.18 -10.89
N GLN A 108 -22.79 -30.73 -11.60
CA GLN A 108 -23.44 -29.45 -11.29
C GLN A 108 -23.98 -29.45 -9.85
N GLY A 109 -23.81 -28.32 -9.16
CA GLY A 109 -24.12 -28.17 -7.74
C GLY A 109 -23.11 -28.83 -6.80
N LEU A 110 -22.02 -29.42 -7.31
CA LEU A 110 -20.92 -29.86 -6.45
C LEU A 110 -20.31 -28.62 -5.77
N ALA A 111 -20.33 -28.62 -4.44
CA ALA A 111 -19.74 -27.56 -3.64
C ALA A 111 -18.25 -27.83 -3.42
N VAL A 112 -17.40 -26.99 -4.02
CA VAL A 112 -15.95 -26.98 -3.85
C VAL A 112 -15.60 -26.13 -2.63
N ALA A 113 -14.77 -26.68 -1.73
CA ALA A 113 -14.38 -25.97 -0.52
C ALA A 113 -13.38 -24.85 -0.84
N GLY A 114 -13.57 -23.70 -0.19
CA GLY A 114 -12.59 -22.61 -0.14
C GLY A 114 -12.17 -22.31 1.29
N ALA A 115 -11.25 -21.36 1.43
CA ALA A 115 -10.83 -20.83 2.72
C ALA A 115 -12.00 -20.24 3.52
N PHE A 116 -11.82 -20.08 4.83
CA PHE A 116 -12.83 -19.49 5.72
C PHE A 116 -14.20 -20.20 5.71
N ARG A 117 -14.21 -21.51 5.41
CA ARG A 117 -15.43 -22.34 5.28
C ARG A 117 -16.36 -21.90 4.15
N GLN A 118 -15.82 -21.15 3.18
CA GLN A 118 -16.55 -20.79 1.98
C GLN A 118 -16.70 -21.99 1.05
N LYS A 119 -17.69 -21.90 0.18
CA LYS A 119 -17.95 -22.90 -0.85
C LYS A 119 -18.29 -22.18 -2.14
N ALA A 120 -17.88 -22.77 -3.26
CA ALA A 120 -18.31 -22.37 -4.58
C ALA A 120 -18.94 -23.58 -5.27
N GLU A 121 -20.13 -23.42 -5.81
CA GLU A 121 -20.87 -24.48 -6.48
C GLU A 121 -20.59 -24.48 -7.98
N VAL A 122 -20.36 -25.65 -8.56
CA VAL A 122 -20.20 -25.81 -10.01
C VAL A 122 -21.53 -25.51 -10.71
N THR A 123 -21.55 -24.50 -11.59
CA THR A 123 -22.77 -24.10 -12.33
C THR A 123 -22.73 -24.50 -13.80
N GLY A 124 -21.54 -24.55 -14.39
CA GLY A 124 -21.31 -24.95 -15.78
C GLY A 124 -20.62 -26.31 -15.92
N HIS A 125 -20.07 -26.57 -17.10
CA HIS A 125 -19.27 -27.77 -17.34
C HIS A 125 -17.80 -27.47 -17.00
N VAL A 126 -17.42 -27.87 -15.80
CA VAL A 126 -16.08 -27.72 -15.23
C VAL A 126 -15.52 -29.11 -15.00
N GLU A 127 -14.26 -29.33 -15.34
CA GLU A 127 -13.58 -30.61 -15.14
C GLU A 127 -12.51 -30.52 -14.06
N ALA A 128 -12.28 -31.61 -13.32
CA ALA A 128 -11.11 -31.71 -12.46
C ALA A 128 -9.84 -31.72 -13.31
N ALA A 129 -8.80 -31.01 -12.89
CA ALA A 129 -7.53 -30.92 -13.61
C ALA A 129 -6.34 -31.00 -12.65
N SER A 130 -5.15 -31.21 -13.22
CA SER A 130 -3.91 -30.94 -12.49
C SER A 130 -3.68 -29.44 -12.48
N GLY A 131 -3.54 -28.87 -11.28
CA GLY A 131 -3.25 -27.45 -11.10
C GLY A 131 -1.80 -27.11 -11.43
N SER A 132 -1.45 -25.83 -11.30
CA SER A 132 -0.05 -25.40 -11.22
C SER A 132 0.62 -26.02 -9.99
N VAL A 133 -0.14 -26.12 -8.89
CA VAL A 133 0.24 -26.81 -7.67
C VAL A 133 -0.92 -27.70 -7.24
N GLY A 134 -0.73 -29.02 -7.30
CA GLY A 134 -1.74 -29.97 -6.82
C GLY A 134 -2.93 -30.08 -7.77
N SER A 135 -4.13 -29.82 -7.25
CA SER A 135 -5.39 -29.93 -7.99
C SER A 135 -5.85 -28.58 -8.53
N GLY A 136 -6.46 -28.57 -9.70
CA GLY A 136 -7.06 -27.38 -10.29
C GLY A 136 -8.39 -27.71 -10.97
N ILE A 137 -8.95 -26.73 -11.65
CA ILE A 137 -10.14 -26.89 -12.48
C ILE A 137 -9.83 -26.53 -13.93
N LEU A 138 -10.54 -27.16 -14.86
CA LEU A 138 -10.51 -26.87 -16.28
C LEU A 138 -11.89 -26.41 -16.74
N CYS A 139 -11.95 -25.21 -17.32
CA CYS A 139 -13.15 -24.65 -17.92
C CYS A 139 -13.11 -24.88 -19.43
N VAL A 140 -14.00 -25.75 -19.95
CA VAL A 140 -13.89 -26.32 -21.30
C VAL A 140 -14.81 -25.65 -22.33
N ASN A 141 -15.98 -25.18 -21.90
CA ASN A 141 -17.05 -24.73 -22.79
C ASN A 141 -18.03 -23.77 -22.09
N ASP A 142 -19.00 -23.29 -22.87
CA ASP A 142 -19.94 -22.24 -22.50
C ASP A 142 -20.56 -22.43 -21.12
N GLY A 143 -20.40 -21.40 -20.28
CA GLY A 143 -20.97 -21.36 -18.94
C GLY A 143 -20.11 -21.98 -17.85
N ALA A 144 -18.95 -22.56 -18.16
CA ALA A 144 -18.04 -23.16 -17.18
C ALA A 144 -17.64 -22.14 -16.08
N ALA A 145 -18.23 -22.27 -14.90
CA ALA A 145 -17.99 -21.39 -13.77
C ALA A 145 -18.28 -22.09 -12.44
N LEU A 146 -17.74 -21.53 -11.36
CA LEU A 146 -18.18 -21.81 -10.01
C LEU A 146 -18.78 -20.53 -9.41
N GLN A 147 -19.87 -20.69 -8.67
CA GLN A 147 -20.60 -19.60 -8.03
C GLN A 147 -20.48 -19.72 -6.51
N ALA A 148 -19.97 -18.69 -5.86
CA ALA A 148 -20.00 -18.55 -4.42
C ALA A 148 -21.07 -17.53 -4.02
N GLU A 149 -22.00 -17.95 -3.17
CA GLU A 149 -23.05 -17.07 -2.64
C GLU A 149 -22.43 -15.83 -2.01
N TRP A 150 -23.06 -14.67 -2.25
CA TRP A 150 -22.64 -13.39 -1.69
C TRP A 150 -22.41 -13.46 -0.17
N GLN A 151 -21.31 -12.89 0.27
CA GLN A 151 -21.00 -12.70 1.68
C GLN A 151 -20.53 -11.27 1.90
N PRO A 152 -20.89 -10.60 3.02
CA PRO A 152 -20.44 -9.23 3.29
C PRO A 152 -18.92 -9.02 3.26
N ARG A 153 -18.13 -10.09 3.44
CA ARG A 153 -16.67 -10.03 3.36
C ARG A 153 -16.13 -9.92 1.93
N TYR A 154 -16.93 -10.21 0.91
CA TYR A 154 -16.58 -9.96 -0.49
C TYR A 154 -16.81 -8.48 -0.87
N ASP A 155 -17.22 -7.62 0.08
CA ASP A 155 -17.25 -6.17 -0.14
C ASP A 155 -15.82 -5.66 -0.37
N VAL A 156 -15.62 -5.13 -1.58
CA VAL A 156 -14.36 -4.59 -2.08
C VAL A 156 -14.48 -3.11 -2.43
N HIS A 157 -15.43 -2.36 -1.85
CA HIS A 157 -15.70 -0.96 -2.20
C HIS A 157 -14.48 -0.02 -2.14
N ARG A 158 -13.43 -0.36 -1.38
CA ARG A 158 -12.18 0.41 -1.29
C ARG A 158 -11.08 -0.05 -2.25
N GLY A 159 -11.22 -1.25 -2.81
CA GLY A 159 -10.15 -1.91 -3.53
C GLY A 159 -10.24 -3.43 -3.44
N PHE A 160 -9.68 -4.11 -4.43
CA PHE A 160 -9.54 -5.56 -4.45
C PHE A 160 -8.18 -5.98 -5.00
N SER A 161 -7.83 -7.23 -4.74
CA SER A 161 -6.82 -7.93 -5.52
C SER A 161 -7.31 -9.33 -5.83
N VAL A 162 -7.24 -9.70 -7.11
CA VAL A 162 -7.44 -11.07 -7.59
C VAL A 162 -6.08 -11.63 -7.95
N GLU A 163 -5.78 -12.80 -7.42
CA GLU A 163 -4.58 -13.57 -7.73
C GLU A 163 -5.00 -14.99 -8.14
N ALA A 164 -4.39 -15.54 -9.18
CA ALA A 164 -4.64 -16.90 -9.63
C ALA A 164 -3.47 -17.45 -10.44
N TRP A 165 -3.31 -18.77 -10.42
CA TRP A 165 -2.62 -19.48 -11.49
C TRP A 165 -3.60 -19.75 -12.62
N VAL A 166 -3.16 -19.46 -13.84
CA VAL A 166 -3.97 -19.62 -15.04
C VAL A 166 -3.20 -20.37 -16.11
N GLN A 167 -3.87 -21.31 -16.79
CA GLN A 167 -3.39 -21.94 -18.01
C GLN A 167 -4.40 -21.62 -19.11
N PHE A 168 -4.14 -20.57 -19.86
CA PHE A 168 -5.05 -20.06 -20.88
C PHE A 168 -4.94 -20.83 -22.20
N TRP A 169 -6.08 -21.23 -22.79
CA TRP A 169 -6.14 -21.75 -24.14
C TRP A 169 -6.48 -20.64 -25.14
N GLN A 170 -5.52 -20.29 -25.99
CA GLN A 170 -5.75 -19.33 -27.06
C GLN A 170 -6.63 -19.89 -28.17
N PRO A 171 -7.76 -19.22 -28.51
CA PRO A 171 -8.56 -19.61 -29.66
C PRO A 171 -7.70 -19.54 -30.93
N PRO A 172 -7.76 -20.56 -31.80
CA PRO A 172 -6.97 -20.58 -33.03
C PRO A 172 -7.40 -19.44 -33.97
N TRP A 173 -6.44 -18.83 -34.66
CA TRP A 173 -6.72 -17.90 -35.75
C TRP A 173 -7.24 -18.65 -36.97
N ASN A 174 -8.41 -18.29 -37.51
CA ASN A 174 -8.84 -18.85 -38.78
C ASN A 174 -8.24 -18.05 -39.93
N ILE A 175 -7.67 -18.75 -40.91
CA ILE A 175 -7.12 -18.14 -42.13
C ILE A 175 -8.21 -17.34 -42.88
N GLU A 176 -9.48 -17.69 -42.72
CA GLU A 176 -10.63 -16.96 -43.29
C GLU A 176 -10.80 -15.56 -42.69
N ASP A 177 -10.33 -15.33 -41.46
CA ASP A 177 -10.35 -14.03 -40.77
C ASP A 177 -9.21 -13.11 -41.25
N GLY A 178 -8.32 -13.62 -42.11
CA GLY A 178 -7.24 -12.86 -42.76
C GLY A 178 -5.85 -13.25 -42.27
N ILE A 179 -4.94 -12.27 -42.28
CA ILE A 179 -3.57 -12.45 -41.81
C ILE A 179 -3.60 -12.39 -40.28
N GLU A 180 -3.05 -13.41 -39.62
CA GLU A 180 -2.94 -13.39 -38.17
C GLU A 180 -2.17 -12.15 -37.72
N PRO A 181 -2.73 -11.32 -36.83
CA PRO A 181 -2.04 -10.16 -36.33
C PRO A 181 -0.76 -10.59 -35.60
N SER A 182 0.28 -9.78 -35.72
CA SER A 182 1.53 -9.98 -34.97
C SER A 182 1.38 -9.73 -33.46
N GLY A 183 0.17 -9.40 -32.98
CA GLY A 183 -0.13 -8.95 -31.62
C GLY A 183 -0.32 -7.44 -31.54
N GLY A 184 -0.47 -6.92 -30.33
CA GLY A 184 -0.70 -5.51 -30.01
C GLY A 184 -2.18 -5.17 -29.82
N PHE A 185 -2.47 -3.92 -29.49
CA PHE A 185 -3.82 -3.45 -29.16
C PHE A 185 -4.85 -3.57 -30.30
N SER A 186 -4.42 -3.86 -31.53
CA SER A 186 -5.29 -4.09 -32.69
C SER A 186 -5.62 -5.57 -32.96
N ASP A 187 -5.15 -6.51 -32.13
CA ASP A 187 -5.51 -7.93 -32.27
C ASP A 187 -7.02 -8.12 -31.98
N PRO A 188 -7.83 -8.61 -32.94
CA PRO A 188 -9.28 -8.72 -32.75
C PRO A 188 -9.65 -9.80 -31.73
N ARG A 189 -8.73 -10.69 -31.35
CA ARG A 189 -8.95 -11.60 -30.20
C ARG A 189 -9.14 -10.83 -28.89
N ARG A 190 -8.79 -9.55 -28.83
CA ARG A 190 -9.06 -8.67 -27.68
C ARG A 190 -10.54 -8.48 -27.38
N GLU A 191 -11.43 -8.68 -28.36
CA GLU A 191 -12.88 -8.64 -28.14
C GLU A 191 -13.37 -9.82 -27.29
N MET A 192 -12.60 -10.92 -27.26
CA MET A 192 -12.92 -12.11 -26.51
C MET A 192 -12.42 -12.00 -25.07
N ARG A 193 -13.35 -11.70 -24.16
CA ARG A 193 -13.10 -11.59 -22.72
C ARG A 193 -13.39 -12.89 -21.98
N MET A 194 -12.46 -13.28 -21.12
CA MET A 194 -12.52 -14.49 -20.31
C MET A 194 -12.22 -14.12 -18.86
N ALA A 195 -13.22 -14.20 -17.99
CA ALA A 195 -13.08 -13.85 -16.59
C ALA A 195 -12.29 -14.94 -15.84
N ILE A 196 -11.37 -14.54 -14.97
CA ILE A 196 -10.77 -15.40 -13.94
C ILE A 196 -11.65 -15.37 -12.70
N MET A 197 -12.03 -14.17 -12.26
CA MET A 197 -12.93 -13.93 -11.14
C MET A 197 -13.73 -12.65 -11.39
N SER A 198 -14.99 -12.66 -11.00
CA SER A 198 -15.87 -11.51 -11.15
C SER A 198 -16.88 -11.41 -10.01
N LEU A 199 -17.17 -10.18 -9.62
CA LEU A 199 -18.32 -9.81 -8.82
C LEU A 199 -19.19 -8.90 -9.69
N PRO A 200 -20.21 -9.43 -10.38
CA PRO A 200 -20.93 -8.69 -11.41
C PRO A 200 -21.49 -7.36 -10.90
N GLY A 201 -21.17 -6.29 -11.62
CA GLY A 201 -21.54 -4.90 -11.28
C GLY A 201 -20.56 -4.18 -10.36
N SER A 202 -19.52 -4.87 -9.87
CA SER A 202 -18.50 -4.30 -8.97
C SER A 202 -17.09 -4.40 -9.59
N PHE A 203 -16.62 -5.60 -9.91
CA PHE A 203 -15.33 -5.77 -10.58
C PHE A 203 -15.25 -7.06 -11.40
N GLU A 204 -14.27 -7.11 -12.29
CA GLU A 204 -13.86 -8.33 -12.99
C GLU A 204 -12.36 -8.31 -13.27
N VAL A 205 -11.70 -9.46 -13.11
CA VAL A 205 -10.32 -9.68 -13.56
C VAL A 205 -10.34 -10.86 -14.50
N GLY A 206 -9.63 -10.75 -15.61
CA GLY A 206 -9.63 -11.78 -16.63
C GLY A 206 -8.51 -11.64 -17.65
N LEU A 207 -8.61 -12.46 -18.69
CA LEU A 207 -7.74 -12.43 -19.85
C LEU A 207 -8.52 -12.11 -21.12
N LEU A 208 -7.84 -11.49 -22.06
CA LEU A 208 -8.29 -11.34 -23.43
C LEU A 208 -7.77 -12.50 -24.30
N GLY A 209 -8.44 -12.79 -25.42
CA GLY A 209 -8.09 -13.87 -26.33
C GLY A 209 -6.68 -13.78 -26.94
N ASP A 210 -6.02 -12.63 -26.84
CA ASP A 210 -4.64 -12.39 -27.27
C ASP A 210 -3.60 -12.60 -26.14
N GLY A 211 -4.03 -13.02 -24.94
CA GLY A 211 -3.18 -13.20 -23.77
C GLY A 211 -2.90 -11.91 -22.99
N SER A 212 -3.62 -10.82 -23.23
CA SER A 212 -3.57 -9.64 -22.34
C SER A 212 -4.29 -9.93 -21.03
N VAL A 213 -3.83 -9.32 -19.93
CA VAL A 213 -4.56 -9.29 -18.66
C VAL A 213 -5.42 -8.03 -18.63
N TYR A 214 -6.65 -8.13 -18.12
CA TYR A 214 -7.50 -6.97 -17.90
C TYR A 214 -8.10 -6.95 -16.49
N LEU A 215 -8.43 -5.74 -16.04
CA LEU A 215 -9.12 -5.44 -14.80
C LEU A 215 -10.24 -4.44 -15.09
N GLU A 216 -11.45 -4.73 -14.63
CA GLU A 216 -12.63 -3.87 -14.70
C GLU A 216 -13.06 -3.44 -13.29
N ILE A 217 -13.44 -2.17 -13.16
CA ILE A 217 -14.05 -1.57 -11.99
C ILE A 217 -15.40 -0.99 -12.42
N GLY A 218 -16.47 -1.35 -11.71
CA GLY A 218 -17.84 -0.93 -11.99
C GLY A 218 -18.61 -1.87 -12.94
N ASP A 219 -19.75 -1.39 -13.42
CA ASP A 219 -20.62 -2.12 -14.34
C ASP A 219 -20.50 -1.57 -15.77
N PRO A 220 -20.01 -2.34 -16.76
CA PRO A 220 -19.96 -1.90 -18.16
C PRO A 220 -21.34 -1.64 -18.77
N LYS A 221 -22.42 -2.14 -18.15
CA LYS A 221 -23.81 -1.93 -18.56
C LYS A 221 -24.59 -1.05 -17.56
N GLY A 222 -23.90 -0.50 -16.56
CA GLY A 222 -24.49 0.29 -15.48
C GLY A 222 -25.15 1.57 -15.97
N ASP A 223 -25.84 2.26 -15.05
CA ASP A 223 -26.36 3.60 -15.30
C ASP A 223 -25.24 4.51 -15.82
N ILE A 224 -25.53 5.43 -16.74
CA ILE A 224 -24.52 6.28 -17.43
C ILE A 224 -23.63 7.05 -16.43
N ASP A 225 -24.12 7.23 -15.21
CA ASP A 225 -23.47 7.98 -14.13
C ASP A 225 -22.61 7.12 -13.20
N ALA A 226 -22.61 5.78 -13.34
CA ALA A 226 -21.74 4.91 -12.54
C ALA A 226 -20.34 4.85 -13.15
N PRO A 227 -19.26 5.10 -12.37
CA PRO A 227 -17.91 5.08 -12.90
C PRO A 227 -17.56 3.66 -13.36
N PHE A 228 -17.28 3.52 -14.65
CA PHE A 228 -16.72 2.30 -15.25
C PHE A 228 -15.29 2.58 -15.69
N PHE A 229 -14.38 1.67 -15.37
CA PHE A 229 -12.99 1.76 -15.77
C PHE A 229 -12.47 0.37 -16.16
N ARG A 230 -11.79 0.26 -17.30
CA ARG A 230 -11.08 -0.95 -17.71
C ARG A 230 -9.61 -0.63 -17.95
N ALA A 231 -8.74 -1.32 -17.21
CA ALA A 231 -7.31 -1.39 -17.49
C ALA A 231 -7.00 -2.68 -18.25
N GLN A 232 -6.06 -2.60 -19.20
CA GLN A 232 -5.58 -3.75 -19.95
C GLN A 232 -4.08 -3.65 -20.25
N THR A 233 -3.39 -4.79 -20.25
CA THR A 233 -1.99 -4.86 -20.67
C THR A 233 -1.88 -4.93 -22.20
N GLU A 234 -0.65 -4.81 -22.71
CA GLU A 234 -0.35 -5.24 -24.08
C GLU A 234 -0.64 -6.73 -24.29
N SER A 235 -0.74 -7.15 -25.55
CA SER A 235 -0.95 -8.53 -25.97
C SER A 235 0.17 -9.48 -25.51
N ARG A 236 -0.16 -10.78 -25.44
CA ARG A 236 0.79 -11.87 -25.22
C ARG A 236 1.60 -11.75 -23.93
N ARG A 237 1.04 -11.13 -22.89
CA ARG A 237 1.63 -11.13 -21.54
C ARG A 237 1.50 -12.51 -20.91
N ILE A 238 0.37 -13.19 -21.15
CA ILE A 238 0.19 -14.59 -20.82
C ILE A 238 0.48 -15.46 -22.05
N ILE A 239 1.38 -16.43 -21.88
CA ILE A 239 1.69 -17.43 -22.89
C ILE A 239 0.63 -18.54 -22.82
N ALA A 240 0.00 -18.84 -23.95
CA ALA A 240 -1.00 -19.89 -24.04
C ALA A 240 -0.42 -21.28 -23.66
N ASP A 241 -1.30 -22.15 -23.15
CA ASP A 241 -1.03 -23.54 -22.77
C ASP A 241 0.05 -23.72 -21.67
N ARG A 242 0.47 -22.63 -21.03
CA ARG A 242 1.41 -22.61 -19.91
C ARG A 242 0.75 -22.06 -18.65
N TRP A 243 1.01 -22.68 -17.50
CA TRP A 243 0.69 -22.10 -16.20
C TRP A 243 1.48 -20.81 -15.99
N SER A 244 0.76 -19.70 -15.85
CA SER A 244 1.28 -18.38 -15.51
C SER A 244 0.61 -17.91 -14.23
N HIS A 245 1.34 -17.22 -13.37
CA HIS A 245 0.77 -16.58 -12.19
C HIS A 245 0.31 -15.18 -12.56
N VAL A 246 -0.92 -14.82 -12.19
CA VAL A 246 -1.50 -13.51 -12.50
C VAL A 246 -2.00 -12.87 -11.22
N ARG A 247 -1.67 -11.60 -11.04
CA ARG A 247 -2.23 -10.74 -9.99
C ARG A 247 -2.70 -9.44 -10.62
N ALA A 248 -3.93 -9.06 -10.35
CA ALA A 248 -4.42 -7.72 -10.68
C ALA A 248 -5.08 -7.12 -9.44
N ALA A 249 -4.70 -5.88 -9.12
CA ALA A 249 -5.12 -5.20 -7.92
C ALA A 249 -5.49 -3.75 -8.22
N PHE A 250 -6.46 -3.25 -7.47
CA PHE A 250 -6.82 -1.85 -7.37
C PHE A 250 -7.01 -1.52 -5.90
N ASP A 251 -6.36 -0.47 -5.40
CA ASP A 251 -6.35 -0.15 -3.96
C ASP A 251 -7.05 1.16 -3.60
N GLY A 252 -7.83 1.71 -4.53
CA GLY A 252 -8.49 3.02 -4.37
C GLY A 252 -7.68 4.17 -4.94
N VAL A 253 -6.39 3.97 -5.23
CA VAL A 253 -5.49 5.01 -5.75
C VAL A 253 -4.81 4.57 -7.04
N ASP A 254 -4.43 3.30 -7.13
CA ASP A 254 -3.62 2.80 -8.24
C ASP A 254 -4.01 1.38 -8.66
N ILE A 255 -3.67 1.02 -9.90
CA ILE A 255 -3.84 -0.31 -10.46
C ILE A 255 -2.46 -0.96 -10.61
N THR A 256 -2.33 -2.18 -10.10
CA THR A 256 -1.14 -3.01 -10.31
C THR A 256 -1.55 -4.29 -11.02
N ILE A 257 -0.91 -4.60 -12.14
CA ILE A 257 -1.04 -5.87 -12.84
C ILE A 257 0.33 -6.55 -12.85
N GLU A 258 0.38 -7.82 -12.47
CA GLU A 258 1.58 -8.63 -12.46
C GLU A 258 1.37 -9.97 -13.16
N VAL A 259 2.43 -10.40 -13.84
CA VAL A 259 2.51 -11.70 -14.49
C VAL A 259 3.80 -12.38 -14.05
N ASP A 260 3.70 -13.62 -13.56
CA ASP A 260 4.82 -14.40 -13.02
C ASP A 260 5.62 -13.62 -11.94
N GLY A 261 4.92 -12.81 -11.14
CA GLY A 261 5.49 -11.98 -10.07
C GLY A 261 6.21 -10.71 -10.55
N VAL A 262 6.07 -10.34 -11.82
CA VAL A 262 6.64 -9.11 -12.40
C VAL A 262 5.53 -8.14 -12.76
N ALA A 263 5.61 -6.91 -12.25
CA ALA A 263 4.69 -5.84 -12.63
C ALA A 263 4.81 -5.53 -14.12
N VAL A 264 3.67 -5.37 -14.78
CA VAL A 264 3.56 -5.06 -16.21
C VAL A 264 2.75 -3.80 -16.43
N ASP A 265 3.14 -3.05 -17.45
CA ASP A 265 2.43 -1.83 -17.83
C ASP A 265 1.00 -2.15 -18.26
N TRP A 266 0.10 -1.24 -17.90
CA TRP A 266 -1.32 -1.29 -18.25
C TRP A 266 -1.77 0.06 -18.80
N TYR A 267 -2.84 0.02 -19.57
CA TYR A 267 -3.42 1.19 -20.23
C TYR A 267 -4.94 1.18 -20.03
N PRO A 268 -5.57 2.34 -19.83
CA PRO A 268 -7.03 2.43 -19.91
C PRO A 268 -7.48 2.02 -21.32
N GLU A 269 -8.56 1.26 -21.40
CA GLU A 269 -9.12 0.83 -22.68
C GLU A 269 -9.44 2.05 -23.58
N GLY A 270 -8.86 2.07 -24.79
CA GLY A 270 -9.00 3.16 -25.75
C GLY A 270 -8.02 4.32 -25.56
N PHE A 271 -7.13 4.26 -24.58
CA PHE A 271 -6.13 5.30 -24.26
C PHE A 271 -4.68 4.82 -24.45
N GLU A 272 -4.47 3.75 -25.21
CA GLU A 272 -3.16 3.08 -25.34
C GLU A 272 -2.09 3.95 -26.01
N TRP A 273 -2.52 4.93 -26.80
CA TRP A 273 -1.67 5.89 -27.51
C TRP A 273 -1.79 7.31 -26.94
N ILE A 274 -2.41 7.44 -25.78
CA ILE A 274 -2.65 8.71 -25.09
C ILE A 274 -1.70 8.80 -23.90
N VAL A 275 -1.14 9.99 -23.68
CA VAL A 275 -0.23 10.23 -22.56
C VAL A 275 -0.98 10.12 -21.22
N PRO A 276 -0.34 9.64 -20.14
CA PRO A 276 -1.01 9.39 -18.85
C PRO A 276 -1.75 10.59 -18.27
N GLU A 277 -1.32 11.82 -18.56
CA GLU A 277 -1.96 13.05 -18.07
C GLU A 277 -3.38 13.26 -18.61
N ASP A 278 -3.67 12.67 -19.77
CA ASP A 278 -4.97 12.76 -20.46
C ASP A 278 -5.82 11.49 -20.26
N TRP A 279 -5.39 10.56 -19.40
CA TRP A 279 -6.16 9.35 -19.08
C TRP A 279 -7.43 9.69 -18.30
N PRO A 280 -8.48 8.86 -18.41
CA PRO A 280 -9.64 9.00 -17.55
C PRO A 280 -9.22 8.82 -16.08
N PRO A 281 -9.80 9.59 -15.15
CA PRO A 281 -9.49 9.43 -13.73
C PRO A 281 -9.89 8.04 -13.25
N LEU A 282 -9.10 7.47 -12.34
CA LEU A 282 -9.47 6.24 -11.67
C LEU A 282 -10.71 6.47 -10.78
N PRO A 283 -11.59 5.46 -10.63
CA PRO A 283 -12.71 5.57 -9.69
C PRO A 283 -12.21 5.64 -8.25
N ASP A 284 -12.67 6.60 -7.45
CA ASP A 284 -12.28 6.70 -6.03
C ASP A 284 -12.86 5.56 -5.16
N VAL A 285 -13.94 4.94 -5.62
CA VAL A 285 -14.65 3.85 -4.93
C VAL A 285 -15.21 2.85 -5.92
N ILE A 286 -15.31 1.59 -5.49
CA ILE A 286 -15.95 0.51 -6.24
C ILE A 286 -17.41 0.40 -5.82
N ALA A 287 -18.30 0.21 -6.79
CA ALA A 287 -19.72 0.04 -6.53
C ALA A 287 -19.96 -1.17 -5.61
N ARG A 288 -20.75 -0.95 -4.54
CA ARG A 288 -21.26 -2.03 -3.69
C ARG A 288 -22.42 -2.72 -4.37
N VAL A 289 -22.34 -4.04 -4.45
CA VAL A 289 -23.37 -4.88 -5.08
C VAL A 289 -23.68 -6.07 -4.19
N ASP A 290 -24.94 -6.48 -4.17
CA ASP A 290 -25.38 -7.73 -3.57
C ASP A 290 -25.47 -8.80 -4.67
N SER A 291 -24.32 -9.15 -5.24
CA SER A 291 -24.19 -10.12 -6.33
C SER A 291 -23.31 -11.29 -5.90
N ASP A 292 -23.53 -12.46 -6.46
CA ASP A 292 -22.71 -13.63 -6.17
C ASP A 292 -21.33 -13.49 -6.81
N LEU A 293 -20.33 -14.07 -6.14
CA LEU A 293 -18.96 -14.10 -6.64
C LEU A 293 -18.79 -15.28 -7.59
N TYR A 294 -18.20 -15.05 -8.75
CA TYR A 294 -17.91 -16.11 -9.71
C TYR A 294 -16.40 -16.31 -9.86
N ILE A 295 -16.00 -17.58 -9.83
CA ILE A 295 -14.73 -18.05 -10.40
C ILE A 295 -15.05 -18.46 -11.83
N SER A 296 -14.31 -17.91 -12.80
CA SER A 296 -14.79 -17.76 -14.17
C SER A 296 -16.07 -16.91 -14.21
N HIS A 297 -16.81 -16.90 -15.31
CA HIS A 297 -18.10 -16.21 -15.41
C HIS A 297 -19.02 -16.91 -16.43
N PRO A 298 -20.33 -17.11 -16.16
CA PRO A 298 -21.21 -17.87 -17.06
C PRO A 298 -21.29 -17.34 -18.50
N ALA A 299 -21.19 -16.02 -18.68
CA ALA A 299 -21.24 -15.38 -20.01
C ALA A 299 -19.86 -15.03 -20.60
N ARG A 300 -18.79 -15.18 -19.81
CA ARG A 300 -17.40 -14.80 -20.17
C ARG A 300 -16.48 -15.83 -19.53
N PHE A 301 -16.76 -17.10 -19.78
CA PHE A 301 -16.11 -18.16 -19.04
C PHE A 301 -14.62 -18.19 -19.37
N PHE A 302 -13.81 -18.54 -18.38
CA PHE A 302 -12.40 -18.78 -18.60
C PHE A 302 -12.23 -19.95 -19.56
N MET A 303 -11.33 -19.84 -20.53
CA MET A 303 -10.98 -20.95 -21.39
C MET A 303 -9.62 -21.49 -21.00
N GLY A 304 -9.64 -22.61 -20.28
CA GLY A 304 -8.42 -23.26 -19.79
C GLY A 304 -8.45 -23.54 -18.29
N GLY A 305 -7.26 -23.75 -17.73
CA GLY A 305 -7.05 -24.15 -16.34
C GLY A 305 -7.03 -22.96 -15.38
N LEU A 306 -7.62 -23.14 -14.20
CA LEU A 306 -7.52 -22.22 -13.07
C LEU A 306 -7.08 -22.98 -11.82
N ASP A 307 -6.23 -22.33 -11.01
CA ASP A 307 -5.71 -22.87 -9.76
C ASP A 307 -5.34 -21.73 -8.77
N GLN A 308 -5.33 -22.02 -7.47
CA GLN A 308 -5.04 -21.14 -6.33
C GLN A 308 -5.61 -19.72 -6.48
N ILE A 309 -6.92 -19.62 -6.59
CA ILE A 309 -7.57 -18.32 -6.76
C ILE A 309 -7.72 -17.66 -5.40
N VAL A 310 -7.28 -16.42 -5.28
CA VAL A 310 -7.34 -15.63 -4.04
C VAL A 310 -7.97 -14.28 -4.32
N LEU A 311 -9.01 -13.95 -3.55
CA LEU A 311 -9.60 -12.62 -3.49
C LEU A 311 -9.17 -11.94 -2.19
N ARG A 312 -8.66 -10.72 -2.34
CA ARG A 312 -8.36 -9.83 -1.22
C ARG A 312 -9.20 -8.56 -1.37
N SER A 313 -9.61 -8.01 -0.23
CA SER A 313 -10.27 -6.70 -0.14
C SER A 313 -9.34 -5.73 0.56
N ALA A 314 -9.29 -4.49 0.06
CA ALA A 314 -8.57 -3.41 0.73
C ALA A 314 -9.21 -3.16 2.11
N THR A 315 -8.39 -3.15 3.16
CA THR A 315 -8.87 -3.00 4.53
C THR A 315 -9.40 -1.60 4.78
N ASP A 316 -10.24 -1.45 5.80
CA ASP A 316 -10.42 -0.12 6.38
C ASP A 316 -9.06 0.39 6.87
N PRO A 317 -8.69 1.63 6.53
CA PRO A 317 -7.40 2.16 6.91
C PRO A 317 -7.30 2.28 8.43
N GLU A 318 -6.14 1.95 8.98
CA GLU A 318 -5.84 2.25 10.38
C GLU A 318 -5.36 3.69 10.47
N VAL A 319 -6.24 4.57 10.98
CA VAL A 319 -5.97 6.01 11.12
C VAL A 319 -5.53 6.29 12.55
N VAL A 320 -4.35 6.89 12.68
CA VAL A 320 -3.83 7.43 13.93
C VAL A 320 -3.91 8.95 13.83
N GLU A 321 -4.76 9.57 14.65
CA GLU A 321 -4.82 11.03 14.80
C GLU A 321 -3.94 11.44 15.99
N LEU A 322 -3.02 12.38 15.76
CA LEU A 322 -2.14 12.87 16.83
C LEU A 322 -2.84 13.92 17.71
N PRO A 323 -2.48 14.00 19.01
CA PRO A 323 -2.97 15.05 19.91
C PRO A 323 -2.67 16.47 19.43
N ASP A 324 -3.42 17.47 19.91
CA ASP A 324 -3.27 18.89 19.55
C ASP A 324 -1.94 19.53 19.95
N ASN A 325 -1.21 18.91 20.88
CA ASN A 325 0.09 19.37 21.32
C ASN A 325 1.26 18.65 20.63
N VAL A 326 0.98 17.78 19.64
CA VAL A 326 1.98 17.05 18.85
C VAL A 326 1.76 17.34 17.37
N GLU A 327 2.83 17.62 16.64
CA GLU A 327 2.82 17.85 15.20
C GLU A 327 3.72 16.85 14.47
N LEU A 328 3.27 16.43 13.28
CA LEU A 328 4.12 15.76 12.30
C LEU A 328 4.86 16.86 11.51
N LEU A 329 6.14 16.64 11.22
CA LEU A 329 6.93 17.60 10.46
C LEU A 329 7.14 17.13 9.02
N GLY A 330 7.29 18.09 8.11
CA GLY A 330 7.55 17.84 6.69
C GLY A 330 6.32 18.05 5.79
N ALA A 331 6.42 17.55 4.56
CA ALA A 331 5.30 17.53 3.63
C ALA A 331 4.55 16.19 3.73
N PRO A 332 3.27 16.14 3.32
CA PRO A 332 2.57 14.88 3.15
C PRO A 332 3.40 13.91 2.30
N GLN A 333 3.55 12.69 2.78
CA GLN A 333 4.36 11.66 2.11
C GLN A 333 3.67 10.30 2.18
N MET A 334 3.75 9.56 1.07
CA MET A 334 3.27 8.19 0.99
C MET A 334 4.46 7.23 1.04
N ILE A 335 4.43 6.31 2.01
CA ILE A 335 5.45 5.30 2.24
C ILE A 335 4.95 3.98 1.70
N TYR A 336 5.74 3.34 0.84
CA TYR A 336 5.38 2.11 0.15
C TYR A 336 6.14 0.94 0.77
N LEU A 337 5.40 -0.10 1.15
CA LEU A 337 5.93 -1.35 1.66
C LEU A 337 5.73 -2.43 0.61
N SER A 338 6.77 -3.20 0.34
CA SER A 338 6.71 -4.36 -0.55
C SER A 338 5.93 -5.51 0.08
N GLY A 339 5.56 -6.52 -0.71
CA GLY A 339 4.82 -7.70 -0.23
C GLY A 339 5.52 -8.50 0.88
N ASN A 340 6.82 -8.32 1.10
CA ASN A 340 7.54 -8.96 2.22
C ASN A 340 7.59 -8.08 3.49
N GLY A 341 6.98 -6.89 3.44
CA GLY A 341 6.95 -5.91 4.52
C GLY A 341 8.23 -5.10 4.70
N SER A 342 9.15 -5.12 3.72
CA SER A 342 10.25 -4.16 3.61
C SER A 342 9.75 -2.84 3.02
N LEU A 343 10.51 -1.76 3.23
CA LEU A 343 10.37 -0.57 2.40
C LEU A 343 10.58 -0.96 0.93
N ASP A 344 9.73 -0.44 0.04
CA ASP A 344 9.83 -0.69 -1.39
C ASP A 344 11.00 0.12 -1.99
N SER A 345 12.02 -0.57 -2.49
CA SER A 345 13.21 0.07 -3.06
C SER A 345 12.99 0.68 -4.43
N LEU A 346 11.88 0.37 -5.11
CA LEU A 346 11.53 1.00 -6.38
C LEU A 346 10.94 2.40 -6.17
N GLU A 347 10.26 2.59 -5.03
CA GLU A 347 9.64 3.85 -4.65
C GLU A 347 10.53 4.71 -3.73
N HIS A 348 11.43 4.07 -2.98
CA HIS A 348 12.27 4.73 -1.97
C HIS A 348 13.74 4.37 -2.15
N ASP A 349 14.54 5.34 -2.60
CA ASP A 349 16.00 5.20 -2.70
C ASP A 349 16.73 5.30 -1.35
N LEU A 350 16.06 5.86 -0.33
CA LEU A 350 16.63 6.15 0.98
C LEU A 350 15.69 5.66 2.10
N PRO A 351 16.23 5.43 3.32
CA PRO A 351 15.39 5.21 4.49
C PRO A 351 14.41 6.37 4.70
N VAL A 352 13.17 6.04 5.04
CA VAL A 352 12.14 7.05 5.30
C VAL A 352 12.12 7.43 6.78
N VAL A 353 12.09 8.72 7.07
CA VAL A 353 12.03 9.25 8.43
C VAL A 353 10.71 9.99 8.66
N ILE A 354 9.99 9.63 9.71
CA ILE A 354 8.78 10.31 10.17
C ILE A 354 9.17 11.15 11.39
N HIS A 355 9.16 12.47 11.23
CA HIS A 355 9.51 13.41 12.29
C HIS A 355 8.26 13.81 13.09
N ILE A 356 8.35 13.69 14.41
CA ILE A 356 7.29 14.04 15.35
C ILE A 356 7.86 15.02 16.38
N ALA A 357 7.17 16.12 16.63
CA ALA A 357 7.59 17.16 17.58
C ALA A 357 6.42 17.66 18.43
N GLU A 358 6.72 18.27 19.58
CA GLU A 358 5.73 19.02 20.34
C GLU A 358 5.50 20.40 19.73
N VAL A 359 4.24 20.85 19.75
CA VAL A 359 3.86 22.15 19.22
C VAL A 359 4.53 23.26 20.04
N GLY A 360 5.46 23.97 19.41
CA GLY A 360 6.16 25.12 20.00
C GLY A 360 7.66 24.94 20.29
N ASP A 361 8.19 23.72 20.16
CA ASP A 361 9.64 23.46 20.34
C ASP A 361 10.51 24.16 19.28
N LEU A 362 9.93 24.50 18.13
CA LEU A 362 10.61 25.23 17.04
C LEU A 362 11.01 26.68 17.40
N VAL A 363 10.42 27.29 18.44
CA VAL A 363 10.75 28.68 18.81
C VAL A 363 12.15 28.82 19.41
N GLN A 364 12.78 27.72 19.85
CA GLN A 364 14.12 27.76 20.48
C GLN A 364 15.28 27.26 19.61
N LEU A 365 15.01 26.51 18.53
CA LEU A 365 16.05 26.13 17.56
C LEU A 365 16.48 27.30 16.66
N GLU A 366 15.59 28.27 16.41
CA GLU A 366 15.87 29.47 15.59
C GLU A 366 16.89 30.44 16.23
N GLN A 367 17.18 30.32 17.54
CA GLN A 367 18.12 31.21 18.25
C GLN A 367 19.54 30.67 18.38
N VAL A 368 19.78 29.37 18.14
CA VAL A 368 21.08 28.75 18.43
C VAL A 368 21.95 28.59 17.18
N ASP A 369 21.37 28.43 16.00
CA ASP A 369 22.13 28.44 14.74
C ASP A 369 22.24 29.86 14.20
N GLY A 370 23.36 30.52 14.54
CA GLY A 370 23.71 31.90 14.24
C GLY A 370 23.90 32.26 12.75
N THR A 371 23.11 31.66 11.86
CA THR A 371 23.05 31.99 10.42
C THR A 371 21.74 32.62 9.99
N SER A 372 20.79 32.88 10.91
CA SER A 372 19.55 33.56 10.57
C SER A 372 19.73 35.08 10.45
N VAL A 373 19.39 35.61 9.27
CA VAL A 373 19.01 37.02 9.14
C VAL A 373 17.68 37.17 9.88
N ALA A 374 17.64 38.05 10.86
CA ALA A 374 16.48 38.21 11.74
C ALA A 374 15.18 38.41 10.95
N GLY A 375 14.21 37.52 11.13
CA GLY A 375 12.82 37.68 10.70
C GLY A 375 12.34 36.87 9.49
N GLU A 376 13.15 35.95 8.94
CA GLU A 376 12.69 35.01 7.89
C GLU A 376 12.23 33.67 8.46
N SER A 377 11.03 33.24 8.06
CA SER A 377 10.53 31.89 8.36
C SER A 377 11.37 30.81 7.65
N PHE A 378 11.44 29.59 8.19
CA PHE A 378 12.02 28.43 7.49
C PHE A 378 11.43 28.21 6.08
N ARG A 379 10.14 28.55 5.90
CA ARG A 379 9.49 28.59 4.57
C ARG A 379 10.16 29.59 3.62
N ASP A 380 10.52 30.78 4.12
CA ASP A 380 11.20 31.81 3.33
C ASP A 380 12.64 31.39 2.99
N GLN A 381 13.33 30.73 3.92
CA GLN A 381 14.68 30.20 3.69
C GLN A 381 14.70 29.06 2.66
N MET A 382 13.76 28.11 2.74
CA MET A 382 13.64 27.02 1.77
C MET A 382 13.23 27.53 0.39
N ASN A 383 12.32 28.50 0.31
CA ASN A 383 11.94 29.13 -0.95
C ASN A 383 13.11 29.91 -1.57
N ARG A 384 13.86 30.67 -0.77
CA ARG A 384 15.08 31.36 -1.24
C ARG A 384 16.11 30.36 -1.73
N LYS A 385 16.38 29.29 -0.97
CA LYS A 385 17.38 28.28 -1.35
C LYS A 385 16.98 27.52 -2.61
N LYS A 386 15.68 27.26 -2.80
CA LYS A 386 15.11 26.71 -4.05
C LYS A 386 15.28 27.68 -5.22
N GLN A 387 15.05 28.96 -4.99
CA GLN A 387 15.17 30.01 -6.00
C GLN A 387 16.64 30.28 -6.38
N GLU A 388 17.56 30.27 -5.41
CA GLU A 388 19.01 30.35 -5.64
C GLU A 388 19.51 29.12 -6.41
N ARG A 389 18.97 27.92 -6.14
CA ARG A 389 19.33 26.70 -6.86
C ARG A 389 18.79 26.73 -8.29
N GLN A 390 17.58 27.24 -8.50
CA GLN A 390 16.99 27.45 -9.82
C GLN A 390 17.80 28.47 -10.63
N ASP A 391 18.13 29.63 -10.04
CA ASP A 391 18.94 30.68 -10.67
C ASP A 391 20.37 30.19 -10.98
N GLN A 392 20.94 29.30 -10.16
CA GLN A 392 22.21 28.64 -10.46
C GLN A 392 22.08 27.65 -11.60
N GLN A 393 20.99 26.86 -11.64
CA GLN A 393 20.72 25.90 -12.70
C GLN A 393 20.55 26.62 -14.05
N ASP A 394 19.78 27.70 -14.08
CA ASP A 394 19.52 28.51 -15.27
C ASP A 394 20.82 29.19 -15.76
N ARG A 395 21.67 29.67 -14.85
CA ARG A 395 22.98 30.25 -15.20
C ARG A 395 23.99 29.23 -15.69
N VAL A 396 23.94 28.01 -15.18
CA VAL A 396 24.79 26.90 -15.66
C VAL A 396 24.32 26.47 -17.04
N GLU A 397 23.01 26.40 -17.27
CA GLU A 397 22.43 26.07 -18.57
C GLU A 397 22.71 27.16 -19.64
N ASP A 398 22.67 28.44 -19.27
CA ASP A 398 23.09 29.56 -20.12
C ASP A 398 24.61 29.58 -20.41
N ALA A 399 25.44 29.12 -19.46
CA ALA A 399 26.90 29.17 -19.57
C ALA A 399 27.52 27.93 -20.25
N PHE A 400 26.89 26.77 -20.13
CA PHE A 400 27.44 25.48 -20.56
C PHE A 400 26.53 24.72 -21.54
N GLY A 401 25.32 25.21 -21.83
CA GLY A 401 24.33 24.48 -22.63
C GLY A 401 23.61 23.39 -21.82
N SER A 402 22.54 22.83 -22.38
CA SER A 402 21.71 21.85 -21.69
C SER A 402 22.48 20.54 -21.43
N PRO A 403 22.60 20.09 -20.17
CA PRO A 403 23.28 18.84 -19.81
C PRO A 403 22.65 17.62 -20.49
N ILE A 404 21.35 17.66 -20.78
CA ILE A 404 20.62 16.59 -21.48
C ILE A 404 20.97 16.57 -22.97
N GLY A 405 21.19 17.75 -23.58
CA GLY A 405 21.61 17.87 -24.98
C GLY A 405 23.02 17.32 -25.23
N ASP A 406 23.95 17.62 -24.32
CA ASP A 406 25.32 17.10 -24.40
C ASP A 406 25.39 15.58 -24.16
N LEU A 407 24.57 15.06 -23.23
CA LEU A 407 24.51 13.63 -22.90
C LEU A 407 23.91 12.80 -24.04
N MET A 408 22.95 13.34 -24.80
CA MET A 408 22.44 12.73 -26.03
C MET A 408 23.48 12.70 -27.14
N SER A 409 24.31 13.75 -27.28
CA SER A 409 25.43 13.75 -28.23
C SER A 409 26.52 12.73 -27.86
N HIS A 410 26.77 12.56 -26.56
CA HIS A 410 27.77 11.62 -26.05
C HIS A 410 27.32 10.16 -26.17
N LEU A 411 26.00 9.89 -26.09
CA LEU A 411 25.43 8.57 -26.32
C LEU A 411 25.44 8.16 -27.79
N GLU A 412 25.28 9.11 -28.72
CA GLU A 412 25.46 8.86 -30.16
C GLU A 412 26.92 8.54 -30.52
N ASP A 413 27.90 9.20 -29.89
CA ASP A 413 29.33 8.92 -30.08
C ASP A 413 29.77 7.61 -29.39
N TRP A 414 29.18 7.23 -28.25
CA TRP A 414 29.53 6.01 -27.52
C TRP A 414 29.08 4.72 -28.23
N GLN A 415 27.99 4.76 -29.02
CA GLN A 415 27.59 3.61 -29.86
C GLN A 415 28.59 3.30 -30.99
N ALA A 416 29.54 4.19 -31.29
CA ALA A 416 30.53 4.00 -32.34
C ALA A 416 31.80 3.26 -31.88
N ASP A 417 32.07 3.10 -30.58
CA ASP A 417 33.35 2.59 -30.09
C ASP A 417 33.18 1.67 -28.87
N SER A 418 32.64 0.46 -29.10
CA SER A 418 32.61 -0.62 -28.10
C SER A 418 33.51 -1.78 -28.52
N GLY A 419 34.79 -1.71 -28.12
CA GLY A 419 35.75 -2.80 -28.23
C GLY A 419 36.81 -2.74 -27.11
N ASN A 420 36.83 -3.79 -26.27
CA ASN A 420 37.63 -4.00 -25.04
C ASN A 420 37.18 -3.17 -23.83
N GLY A 421 36.88 -3.70 -22.65
CA GLY A 421 37.31 -4.94 -22.01
C GLY A 421 38.32 -4.61 -20.91
N ASP A 422 37.87 -4.57 -19.65
CA ASP A 422 38.58 -5.09 -18.48
C ASP A 422 37.72 -5.03 -17.20
N GLU A 423 37.90 -6.07 -16.39
CA GLU A 423 37.26 -6.35 -15.11
C GLU A 423 37.73 -5.39 -14.00
N VAL A 424 36.83 -4.99 -13.10
CA VAL A 424 37.17 -4.48 -11.77
C VAL A 424 36.26 -5.14 -10.74
N GLU A 425 36.83 -6.03 -9.94
CA GLU A 425 36.28 -6.42 -8.63
C GLU A 425 36.43 -5.26 -7.66
N ASP A 426 35.38 -4.96 -6.89
CA ASP A 426 35.57 -4.55 -5.50
C ASP A 426 34.41 -4.97 -4.60
N ILE A 427 34.81 -5.50 -3.45
CA ILE A 427 34.04 -6.21 -2.45
C ILE A 427 33.36 -5.20 -1.51
N TYR A 428 32.03 -5.24 -1.39
CA TYR A 428 31.32 -4.67 -0.23
C TYR A 428 30.72 -5.79 0.61
N LEU A 429 31.39 -6.10 1.72
CA LEU A 429 30.85 -6.91 2.81
C LEU A 429 29.86 -6.06 3.61
N LEU A 430 28.57 -6.15 3.29
CA LEU A 430 27.52 -5.78 4.25
C LEU A 430 27.36 -6.93 5.25
N PRO A 431 27.28 -6.66 6.56
CA PRO A 431 27.06 -7.70 7.55
C PRO A 431 25.65 -8.28 7.38
N LEU A 432 25.59 -9.49 6.84
CA LEU A 432 24.44 -10.37 6.86
C LEU A 432 24.14 -10.80 8.31
N SER A 433 23.10 -10.21 8.90
CA SER A 433 22.26 -10.90 9.88
C SER A 433 20.91 -10.19 10.00
N PRO A 434 19.78 -10.85 9.63
CA PRO A 434 18.45 -10.33 9.88
C PRO A 434 18.14 -10.44 11.38
N GLY A 435 18.53 -9.41 12.13
CA GLY A 435 18.18 -9.23 13.52
C GLY A 435 17.02 -8.24 13.65
N ILE A 436 15.98 -8.62 14.38
CA ILE A 436 14.91 -7.72 14.79
C ILE A 436 15.51 -6.72 15.80
N HIS A 437 15.91 -5.54 15.33
CA HIS A 437 16.38 -4.46 16.21
C HIS A 437 15.19 -3.59 16.61
N PHE A 438 14.65 -3.86 17.79
CA PHE A 438 13.85 -2.88 18.53
C PHE A 438 14.79 -2.10 19.44
N GLY A 439 14.84 -0.79 19.28
CA GLY A 439 15.60 0.08 20.15
C GLY A 439 15.08 1.50 20.04
N ILE A 440 14.77 2.09 21.20
CA ILE A 440 14.86 3.54 21.37
C ILE A 440 16.36 3.81 21.52
N GLY A 441 16.90 4.65 20.66
CA GLY A 441 18.33 4.99 20.69
C GLY A 441 18.54 6.41 20.22
N ASP A 442 19.57 7.05 20.76
CA ASP A 442 19.95 8.39 20.31
C ASP A 442 20.85 8.28 19.08
N VAL A 443 20.47 8.94 18.00
CA VAL A 443 21.27 9.12 16.79
C VAL A 443 21.44 10.62 16.59
N ASP A 444 22.68 11.11 16.61
CA ASP A 444 23.00 12.53 16.39
C ASP A 444 22.16 13.51 17.24
N GLU A 445 22.06 13.27 18.55
CA GLU A 445 21.27 14.10 19.51
C GLU A 445 19.74 14.03 19.34
N HIS A 446 19.22 13.04 18.61
CA HIS A 446 17.79 12.80 18.46
C HIS A 446 17.38 11.43 18.97
N THR A 447 16.29 11.36 19.74
CA THR A 447 15.74 10.09 20.21
C THR A 447 14.94 9.45 19.10
N VAL A 448 15.35 8.26 18.67
CA VAL A 448 14.81 7.61 17.48
C VAL A 448 14.22 6.26 17.82
N LEU A 449 13.04 5.96 17.26
CA LEU A 449 12.42 4.64 17.25
C LEU A 449 12.58 4.02 15.86
N ARG A 450 13.46 3.01 15.76
CA ARG A 450 13.79 2.38 14.47
C ARG A 450 12.92 1.16 14.20
N LEU A 451 12.32 1.13 13.01
CA LEU A 451 11.57 0.00 12.45
C LEU A 451 12.13 -0.28 11.06
N HIS A 452 13.06 -1.22 10.91
CA HIS A 452 13.56 -1.75 9.61
C HIS A 452 13.42 -0.77 8.41
N ASN A 453 14.45 0.07 8.18
CA ASN A 453 14.52 1.12 7.15
C ASN A 453 13.48 2.25 7.23
N ILE A 454 12.55 2.23 8.20
CA ILE A 454 11.74 3.36 8.62
C ILE A 454 12.21 3.82 10.00
N VAL A 455 12.30 5.13 10.17
CA VAL A 455 12.83 5.76 11.37
C VAL A 455 11.78 6.75 11.88
N VAL A 456 11.31 6.59 13.10
CA VAL A 456 10.46 7.61 13.75
C VAL A 456 11.36 8.45 14.63
N ASP A 457 11.48 9.73 14.31
CA ASP A 457 12.37 10.66 14.97
C ASP A 457 11.60 11.57 15.93
N LEU A 458 12.03 11.59 17.20
CA LEU A 458 11.45 12.37 18.29
C LEU A 458 12.30 13.62 18.55
N THR A 459 12.20 14.59 17.64
CA THR A 459 12.96 15.85 17.71
C THR A 459 12.58 16.76 18.90
N GLY A 460 11.55 16.43 19.69
CA GLY A 460 11.14 17.18 20.89
C GLY A 460 11.58 16.59 22.25
N ALA A 461 12.20 15.40 22.28
CA ALA A 461 12.39 14.68 23.55
C ALA A 461 13.68 14.97 24.32
N ILE A 462 14.63 15.75 23.79
CA ILE A 462 15.94 15.93 24.46
C ILE A 462 16.08 17.32 25.07
N ARG A 463 15.48 17.49 26.25
CA ARG A 463 16.03 18.36 27.30
C ARG A 463 15.96 17.68 28.66
N GLY A 464 17.04 16.96 28.97
CA GLY A 464 17.44 16.58 30.32
C GLY A 464 18.79 17.18 30.65
#